data_AF-A0A914D6E4-F1
#
_entry.id   AF-A0A914D6E4-F1
#
_cell.length_a   1.000
_cell.length_b   1.000
_cell.length_c   1.000
_cell.angle_alpha   90.00
_cell.angle_beta   90.00
_cell.angle_gamma   90.00
#
_symmetry.space_group_name_H-M   'P 1'
#
loop_
_entity.id
_entity.type
_entity.pdbx_description
1 polymer ?
#
loop_
_entity_poly.entity_id
_entity_poly.type
_entity_poly.pdbx_seq_one_letter_code
_entity_poly.pdbx_strand_id
1 'polypeptide(L)'
;MANVKPLGFQTYFLNLQQQNKEKSKDFEGTNQLNTNQISNGLIQLSFDSQGYLSSLTDLSTNKSYPIKQEFLYYIGYPNITGEQPSGMFVFRPYNNTPNSLTGPIQLSFVQVTSNCTIPELFIDI
;
A
#
# COMPACT_ATOMS: atom_id res chain seq x y z
N MET A 1 17.50 -0.73 -7.28
CA MET A 1 16.34 -1.65 -7.33
C MET A 1 16.82 -3.03 -7.71
N ALA A 2 16.16 -4.09 -7.23
CA ALA A 2 16.50 -5.44 -7.62
C ALA A 2 16.10 -5.70 -9.08
N ASN A 3 17.00 -6.27 -9.87
CA ASN A 3 16.78 -6.60 -11.28
C ASN A 3 17.19 -8.05 -11.48
N VAL A 4 16.21 -8.92 -11.74
CA VAL A 4 16.40 -10.38 -11.82
C VAL A 4 16.16 -10.82 -13.26
N LYS A 5 17.08 -11.62 -13.80
CA LYS A 5 16.96 -12.14 -15.17
C LYS A 5 15.87 -13.22 -15.27
N PRO A 6 15.19 -13.36 -16.42
CA PRO A 6 14.26 -14.45 -16.65
C PRO A 6 14.91 -15.82 -16.38
N LEU A 7 14.18 -16.71 -15.70
CA LEU A 7 14.65 -18.06 -15.34
C LEU A 7 15.94 -18.10 -14.51
N GLY A 8 16.31 -17.00 -13.84
CA GLY A 8 17.49 -16.91 -12.99
C GLY A 8 17.16 -16.58 -11.53
N PHE A 9 18.20 -16.51 -10.71
CA PHE A 9 18.15 -15.95 -9.36
C PHE A 9 19.21 -14.85 -9.22
N GLN A 10 18.97 -13.93 -8.30
CA GLN A 10 19.91 -12.86 -7.95
C GLN A 10 20.00 -12.82 -6.43
N THR A 11 21.21 -12.83 -5.90
CA THR A 11 21.45 -12.77 -4.46
C THR A 11 21.90 -11.37 -4.08
N TYR A 12 21.33 -10.84 -2.99
CA TYR A 12 21.73 -9.58 -2.40
C TYR A 12 22.19 -9.83 -0.97
N PHE A 13 23.36 -9.32 -0.62
CA PHE A 13 23.89 -9.39 0.74
C PHE A 13 23.73 -8.04 1.41
N LEU A 14 22.96 -8.00 2.49
CA LEU A 14 22.83 -6.83 3.33
C LEU A 14 23.91 -6.91 4.41
N ASN A 15 24.85 -5.96 4.39
CA ASN A 15 25.84 -5.84 5.46
C ASN A 15 25.49 -4.65 6.35
N LEU A 16 25.33 -4.91 7.64
CA LEU A 16 25.18 -3.86 8.64
C LEU A 16 26.57 -3.24 8.88
N GLN A 17 26.91 -2.21 8.10
CA GLN A 17 28.06 -1.39 8.42
C GLN A 17 27.73 -0.55 9.66
N GLN A 18 28.41 -0.81 10.77
CA GLN A 18 28.48 0.14 11.88
C GLN A 18 29.28 1.37 11.41
N GLN A 19 28.61 2.27 10.70
CA GLN A 19 29.26 3.50 10.29
C GLN A 19 29.35 4.43 11.50
N ASN A 20 30.58 4.88 11.79
CA ASN A 20 30.78 6.19 12.41
C ASN A 20 29.91 7.21 11.64
N LYS A 21 29.27 8.12 12.37
CA LYS A 21 28.21 9.08 12.01
C LYS A 21 28.33 9.90 10.70
N GLU A 22 29.26 9.62 9.80
CA GLU A 22 29.55 10.48 8.66
C GLU A 22 28.99 10.02 7.32
N LYS A 23 28.51 8.77 7.15
CA LYS A 23 27.85 8.33 5.90
C LYS A 23 26.74 7.29 6.05
N SER A 24 26.21 7.06 7.24
CA SER A 24 24.83 6.58 7.32
C SER A 24 24.03 7.69 6.67
N LYS A 25 23.56 7.48 5.44
CA LYS A 25 22.44 8.26 4.91
C LYS A 25 21.36 8.02 5.93
N ASP A 26 21.25 8.95 6.87
CA ASP A 26 20.21 8.91 7.86
C ASP A 26 18.92 8.70 7.08
N PHE A 27 18.01 7.98 7.69
CA PHE A 27 16.60 8.05 7.32
C PHE A 27 16.24 9.53 7.49
N GLU A 28 16.53 10.36 6.47
CA GLU A 28 16.49 11.81 6.53
C GLU A 28 15.03 12.20 6.68
N GLY A 29 14.62 12.33 7.93
CA GLY A 29 13.29 12.75 8.35
C GLY A 29 12.20 11.75 7.95
N THR A 30 11.69 11.03 8.94
CA THR A 30 10.24 10.88 9.02
C THR A 30 9.64 12.28 9.18
N ASN A 31 9.60 13.06 8.11
CA ASN A 31 8.75 14.23 8.09
C ASN A 31 7.34 13.65 8.10
N GLN A 32 6.68 13.71 9.25
CA GLN A 32 5.23 13.56 9.31
C GLN A 32 4.66 14.69 8.44
N LEU A 33 4.49 14.40 7.16
CA LEU A 33 3.91 15.34 6.24
C LEU A 33 2.41 15.32 6.52
N ASN A 34 1.84 16.48 6.83
CA ASN A 34 0.39 16.70 6.88
C ASN A 34 -0.18 16.75 5.45
N THR A 35 0.26 15.86 4.58
CA THR A 35 -0.24 15.76 3.21
C THR A 35 -0.88 14.40 3.02
N ASN A 36 -2.14 14.42 2.61
CA ASN A 36 -2.87 13.20 2.25
C ASN A 36 -2.51 12.77 0.82
N GLN A 37 -1.30 13.04 0.36
CA GLN A 37 -0.87 12.78 -1.00
C GLN A 37 0.44 12.00 -1.01
N ILE A 38 0.49 10.95 -1.84
CA ILE A 38 1.67 10.12 -2.03
C ILE A 38 1.96 10.08 -3.51
N SER A 39 3.22 10.34 -3.90
CA SER A 39 3.64 10.36 -5.30
C SER A 39 4.94 9.60 -5.48
N ASN A 40 5.07 8.95 -6.64
CA ASN A 40 6.31 8.30 -7.08
C ASN A 40 6.93 8.99 -8.31
N GLY A 41 6.46 10.18 -8.67
CA GLY A 41 6.90 10.92 -9.85
C GLY A 41 6.24 10.50 -11.18
N LEU A 42 5.50 9.39 -11.20
CA LEU A 42 4.69 8.96 -12.36
C LEU A 42 3.20 9.16 -12.10
N ILE A 43 2.76 8.80 -10.89
CA ILE A 43 1.39 8.99 -10.42
C ILE A 43 1.40 9.64 -9.05
N GLN A 44 0.32 10.35 -8.75
CA GLN A 44 0.02 10.89 -7.42
C GLN A 44 -1.33 10.35 -6.95
N LEU A 45 -1.35 9.80 -5.75
CA LEU A 45 -2.55 9.33 -5.06
C LEU A 45 -2.95 10.34 -4.00
N SER A 46 -4.25 10.62 -3.88
CA SER A 46 -4.79 11.45 -2.80
C SER A 46 -5.72 10.63 -1.90
N PHE A 47 -5.71 10.93 -0.61
CA PHE A 47 -6.50 10.26 0.41
C PHE A 47 -7.44 11.24 1.11
N ASP A 48 -8.62 10.79 1.50
CA ASP A 48 -9.57 11.60 2.26
C ASP A 48 -9.20 11.68 3.76
N SER A 49 -10.04 12.35 4.56
CA SER A 49 -9.82 12.49 6.01
C SER A 49 -9.89 11.17 6.79
N GLN A 50 -10.43 10.11 6.17
CA GLN A 50 -10.51 8.76 6.73
C GLN A 50 -9.37 7.87 6.22
N GLY A 51 -8.49 8.39 5.35
CA GLY A 51 -7.38 7.66 4.76
C GLY A 51 -7.79 6.78 3.58
N TYR A 52 -8.99 6.95 3.04
CA TYR A 52 -9.44 6.23 1.86
C TYR A 52 -8.93 6.90 0.59
N LEU A 53 -8.56 6.11 -0.43
CA LEU A 53 -8.15 6.62 -1.72
C LEU A 53 -9.31 7.40 -2.36
N SER A 54 -9.05 8.68 -2.65
CA SER A 54 -10.04 9.62 -3.19
C SER A 54 -9.73 10.06 -4.62
N SER A 55 -8.47 10.01 -5.04
CA SER A 55 -8.09 10.30 -6.43
C SER A 55 -6.79 9.65 -6.85
N LEU A 56 -6.65 9.44 -8.16
CA LEU A 56 -5.41 9.12 -8.83
C LEU A 56 -5.15 10.17 -9.90
N THR A 57 -3.96 10.79 -9.87
CA THR A 57 -3.49 11.72 -10.89
C THR A 57 -2.35 11.07 -11.65
N ASP A 58 -2.50 10.96 -12.96
CA ASP A 58 -1.39 10.64 -13.86
C ASP A 58 -0.59 11.91 -14.11
N LEU A 59 0.67 11.93 -13.67
CA LEU A 59 1.53 13.11 -13.76
C LEU A 59 2.06 13.33 -15.18
N SER A 60 2.08 12.30 -16.03
CA SER A 60 2.53 12.42 -17.42
C SER A 60 1.51 13.18 -18.28
N THR A 61 0.22 12.96 -18.02
CA THR A 61 -0.88 13.62 -18.73
C THR A 61 -1.54 14.75 -17.94
N ASN A 62 -1.15 14.90 -16.66
CA ASN A 62 -1.76 15.79 -15.68
C ASN A 62 -3.28 15.61 -15.53
N LYS A 63 -3.79 14.40 -15.77
CA LYS A 63 -5.21 14.05 -15.64
C LYS A 63 -5.46 13.42 -14.29
N SER A 64 -6.48 13.91 -13.60
CA SER A 64 -6.94 13.37 -12.32
C SER A 64 -8.24 12.60 -12.50
N TYR A 65 -8.30 11.44 -11.86
CA TYR A 65 -9.41 10.50 -11.87
C TYR A 65 -9.94 10.37 -10.44
N PRO A 66 -11.20 10.74 -10.17
CA PRO A 66 -11.80 10.53 -8.87
C PRO A 66 -11.99 9.03 -8.61
N ILE A 67 -11.66 8.59 -7.40
CA ILE A 67 -11.81 7.21 -6.94
C ILE A 67 -12.61 7.24 -5.65
N LYS A 68 -13.47 6.24 -5.45
CA LYS A 68 -14.18 6.04 -4.20
C LYS A 68 -13.80 4.68 -3.63
N GLN A 69 -12.97 4.69 -2.59
CA GLN A 69 -12.66 3.49 -1.82
C GLN A 69 -13.52 3.44 -0.56
N GLU A 70 -14.17 2.31 -0.30
CA GLU A 70 -15.01 2.07 0.88
C GLU A 70 -14.78 0.65 1.40
N PHE A 71 -14.88 0.47 2.72
CA PHE A 71 -14.84 -0.84 3.36
C PHE A 71 -16.21 -1.17 3.95
N LEU A 72 -16.80 -2.25 3.47
CA LEU A 72 -18.17 -2.66 3.78
C LEU A 72 -18.21 -4.16 4.09
N TYR A 73 -19.22 -4.60 4.83
CA TYR A 73 -19.44 -6.01 5.12
C TYR A 73 -20.92 -6.41 5.03
N TYR A 74 -21.17 -7.66 4.67
CA TYR A 74 -22.51 -8.25 4.69
C TYR A 74 -22.68 -9.14 5.92
N ILE A 75 -23.84 -9.05 6.54
CA ILE A 75 -24.26 -10.01 7.55
C ILE A 75 -24.75 -11.26 6.80
N GLY A 76 -24.22 -12.43 7.12
CA GLY A 76 -24.63 -13.68 6.49
C GLY A 76 -26.06 -14.07 6.87
N TYR A 77 -26.81 -14.61 5.91
CA TYR A 77 -28.14 -15.16 6.16
C TYR A 77 -28.06 -16.29 7.21
N PRO A 78 -28.88 -16.25 8.28
CA PRO A 78 -28.77 -17.18 9.39
C PRO A 78 -29.19 -18.60 9.01
N ASN A 79 -28.83 -19.56 9.86
CA ASN A 79 -29.28 -20.94 9.72
C ASN A 79 -30.73 -21.08 10.22
N ILE A 80 -31.68 -21.05 9.29
CA ILE A 80 -33.12 -21.25 9.54
C ILE A 80 -33.55 -22.53 8.83
N THR A 81 -34.35 -23.36 9.51
CA THR A 81 -34.85 -24.63 8.97
C THR A 81 -35.58 -24.42 7.64
N GLY A 82 -35.15 -25.13 6.60
CA GLY A 82 -35.74 -25.06 5.25
C GLY A 82 -35.18 -23.93 4.38
N GLU A 83 -34.21 -23.16 4.88
CA GLU A 83 -33.58 -22.06 4.16
C GLU A 83 -32.07 -22.24 4.02
N GLN A 84 -31.49 -21.75 2.92
CA GLN A 84 -30.06 -21.82 2.66
C GLN A 84 -29.28 -20.75 3.46
N PRO A 85 -28.40 -21.08 4.43
CA PRO A 85 -27.59 -20.08 5.11
C PRO A 85 -26.40 -19.59 4.27
N SER A 86 -25.74 -18.52 4.75
CA SER A 86 -24.38 -18.17 4.30
C SER A 86 -23.34 -19.20 4.81
N GLY A 87 -22.28 -19.44 4.03
CA GLY A 87 -21.20 -20.33 4.41
C GLY A 87 -20.03 -20.35 3.42
N MET A 88 -19.18 -21.38 3.50
CA MET A 88 -17.96 -21.50 2.70
C MET A 88 -18.21 -21.47 1.18
N PHE A 89 -19.31 -22.06 0.72
CA PHE A 89 -19.64 -22.18 -0.70
C PHE A 89 -20.74 -21.24 -1.16
N VAL A 90 -21.54 -20.72 -0.22
CA VAL A 90 -22.72 -19.93 -0.55
C VAL A 90 -22.62 -18.57 0.12
N PHE A 91 -22.48 -17.54 -0.71
CA PHE A 91 -22.63 -16.16 -0.29
C PHE A 91 -24.11 -15.77 -0.37
N ARG A 92 -24.81 -15.75 0.76
CA ARG A 92 -26.20 -15.29 0.87
C ARG A 92 -26.30 -14.21 1.94
N PRO A 93 -26.24 -12.92 1.60
CA PRO A 93 -26.36 -11.87 2.60
C PRO A 93 -27.78 -11.82 3.17
N TYR A 94 -27.92 -11.39 4.43
CA TYR A 94 -29.20 -11.22 5.10
C TYR A 94 -30.05 -10.11 4.44
N ASN A 95 -29.38 -9.09 3.91
CA ASN A 95 -29.97 -7.98 3.19
C ASN A 95 -29.13 -7.64 1.94
N ASN A 96 -29.72 -6.92 0.98
CA ASN A 96 -29.01 -6.51 -0.23
C ASN A 96 -28.11 -5.27 -0.01
N THR A 97 -28.20 -4.63 1.15
CA THR A 97 -27.46 -3.43 1.50
C THR A 97 -26.32 -3.78 2.46
N PRO A 98 -25.05 -3.55 2.07
CA PRO A 98 -23.92 -3.81 2.95
C PRO A 98 -23.85 -2.79 4.09
N ASN A 99 -23.19 -3.16 5.18
CA ASN A 99 -22.97 -2.33 6.34
C ASN A 99 -21.60 -1.67 6.25
N SER A 100 -21.51 -0.40 6.66
CA SER A 100 -20.23 0.31 6.74
C SER A 100 -19.44 -0.12 7.97
N LEU A 101 -18.11 -0.18 7.83
CA LEU A 101 -17.22 -0.29 8.98
C LEU A 101 -17.09 1.10 9.63
N THR A 102 -17.40 1.21 10.92
CA THR A 102 -17.31 2.47 11.68
C THR A 102 -16.37 2.30 12.86
N GLY A 103 -15.46 3.26 13.06
CA GLY A 103 -14.56 3.29 14.20
C GLY A 103 -13.59 4.48 14.11
N PRO A 104 -12.95 4.89 15.21
CA PRO A 104 -11.90 5.89 15.15
C PRO A 104 -10.71 5.33 14.38
N ILE A 105 -10.23 6.07 13.38
CA ILE A 105 -9.06 5.73 12.58
C ILE A 105 -7.94 6.72 12.91
N GLN A 106 -6.75 6.20 13.20
CA GLN A 106 -5.55 7.02 13.36
C GLN A 106 -4.69 6.88 12.09
N LEU A 107 -4.46 8.02 11.42
CA LEU A 107 -3.67 8.07 10.19
C LEU A 107 -2.25 8.52 10.45
N SER A 108 -1.31 7.94 9.70
CA SER A 108 0.09 8.37 9.66
C SER A 108 0.61 8.29 8.24
N PHE A 109 1.15 9.39 7.73
CA PHE A 109 1.75 9.45 6.40
C PHE A 109 3.27 9.38 6.53
N VAL A 110 3.89 8.46 5.80
CA VAL A 110 5.34 8.28 5.76
C VAL A 110 5.78 8.31 4.31
N GLN A 111 6.55 9.33 3.94
CA GLN A 111 7.16 9.44 2.64
C GLN A 111 8.64 9.09 2.75
N VAL A 112 9.10 8.16 1.91
CA VAL A 112 10.50 7.72 1.89
C VAL A 112 11.08 8.00 0.52
N THR A 113 12.17 8.78 0.47
CA THR A 113 12.94 9.00 -0.75
C THR A 113 14.03 7.94 -0.84
N SER A 114 13.84 6.93 -1.71
CA SER A 114 14.81 5.84 -1.84
C SER A 114 15.89 6.14 -2.88
N ASN A 115 16.97 6.82 -2.47
CA ASN A 115 18.18 6.95 -3.28
C ASN A 115 19.12 5.75 -3.02
N CYS A 116 18.67 4.55 -3.43
CA CYS A 116 19.42 3.30 -3.29
C CYS A 116 20.22 2.99 -4.57
N THR A 117 21.51 3.33 -4.56
CA THR A 117 22.50 2.87 -5.54
C THR A 117 23.10 1.54 -5.07
N ILE A 118 22.87 0.46 -5.81
CA ILE A 118 23.47 -0.85 -5.56
C ILE A 118 24.79 -0.89 -6.34
N PRO A 119 25.96 -1.00 -5.69
CA PRO A 119 27.20 -1.27 -6.41
C PRO A 119 27.13 -2.70 -6.97
N GLU A 120 27.30 -2.85 -8.29
CA GLU A 120 27.50 -4.17 -8.90
C GLU A 120 28.84 -4.73 -8.43
N LEU A 121 28.81 -5.75 -7.57
CA LEU A 121 30.00 -6.53 -7.25
C LEU A 121 30.13 -7.63 -8.30
N PHE A 122 31.08 -7.48 -9.22
CA PHE A 122 31.55 -8.58 -10.05
C PHE A 122 32.46 -9.47 -9.19
N ILE A 123 32.10 -10.76 -9.07
CA ILE A 123 33.02 -11.79 -8.59
C ILE A 123 33.70 -12.33 -9.85
N ASP A 124 34.97 -11.96 -10.06
CA ASP A 124 35.82 -12.65 -11.02
C ASP A 124 36.09 -14.06 -10.47
N ILE A 125 35.72 -15.08 -11.26
CA ILE A 125 36.00 -16.50 -11.00
C ILE A 125 37.26 -16.89 -11.78
#